data_AF-A0A7V1LSF2-F1
#
_entry.id   AF-A0A7V1LSF2-F1
#
_cell.length_a   1.000
_cell.length_b   1.000
_cell.length_c   1.000
_cell.angle_alpha   90.00
_cell.angle_beta   90.00
_cell.angle_gamma   90.00
#
_symmetry.space_group_name_H-M   'P 1'
#
loop_
_entity.id
_entity.type
_entity.pdbx_description
1 polymer ?
#
loop_
_entity_poly.entity_id
_entity_poly.type
_entity_poly.pdbx_seq_one_letter_code
_entity_poly.pdbx_strand_id
1 'polypeptide(L)'
;MKFGNKSSILVGLFLAGLLFNSNLFAQNLKLLKEKSFNIQPGKILHVNFVSGDIKVTSWNQNEVNVKIFGNSQAEKKVKFEISETGNGIVVKAKEENSFFIFNFFNSIKMKAVIKVPDNFKLDLISSGGDMNIKGINGKADIETSGGDISISNSAADYSVRTSGGDVQIFNHNGNINVSTSGGDVTVKNITGFVKVFTSGGYINGKNINGNITASTSGGNIYLQVKNGEVSANSSGGDISLYYFGINKGIGISTSGGDINLEVPQNIKADVLLKSSSGNIIDNFSNESVLTITPFKN
;
A
#
# COMPACT_ATOMS: atom_id res chain seq x y z
N MET A 1 -67.67 -18.82 60.86
CA MET A 1 -68.26 -17.99 59.77
C MET A 1 -67.16 -17.70 58.75
N LYS A 2 -67.41 -18.09 57.49
CA LYS A 2 -66.83 -17.65 56.20
C LYS A 2 -65.31 -17.87 55.99
N PHE A 3 -64.90 -18.82 55.13
CA PHE A 3 -64.77 -18.73 53.65
C PHE A 3 -64.01 -17.45 53.23
N GLY A 4 -62.94 -17.44 52.44
CA GLY A 4 -62.36 -18.38 51.47
C GLY A 4 -61.64 -17.54 50.39
N ASN A 5 -60.92 -18.26 49.53
CA ASN A 5 -60.47 -17.89 48.17
C ASN A 5 -59.17 -17.13 47.88
N LYS A 6 -58.38 -17.87 47.08
CA LYS A 6 -57.41 -17.54 46.03
C LYS A 6 -57.80 -16.36 45.13
N SER A 7 -56.78 -15.90 44.41
CA SER A 7 -56.73 -15.05 43.18
C SER A 7 -56.08 -13.69 43.49
N SER A 8 -55.16 -13.13 42.70
CA SER A 8 -55.07 -13.14 41.25
C SER A 8 -53.65 -12.77 40.80
N ILE A 9 -53.21 -13.42 39.72
CA ILE A 9 -52.11 -13.01 38.85
C ILE A 9 -52.36 -11.59 38.33
N LEU A 10 -51.38 -10.69 38.44
CA LEU A 10 -51.34 -9.47 37.62
C LEU A 10 -50.08 -9.51 36.75
N VAL A 11 -50.29 -9.94 35.51
CA VAL A 11 -49.36 -9.78 34.39
C VAL A 11 -49.31 -8.29 34.07
N GLY A 12 -48.18 -7.65 34.33
CA GLY A 12 -47.90 -6.31 33.82
C GLY A 12 -47.56 -6.39 32.34
N LEU A 13 -48.55 -6.13 31.47
CA LEU A 13 -48.31 -5.79 30.07
C LEU A 13 -47.54 -4.46 30.02
N PHE A 14 -46.27 -4.51 29.60
CA PHE A 14 -45.57 -3.32 29.11
C PHE A 14 -45.64 -3.34 27.57
N LEU A 15 -46.67 -2.69 27.04
CA LEU A 15 -46.83 -2.39 25.63
C LEU A 15 -46.68 -0.87 25.46
N ALA A 16 -45.65 -0.42 24.74
CA ALA A 16 -45.65 0.74 23.82
C ALA A 16 -44.24 1.33 23.68
N GLY A 17 -43.70 1.24 22.46
CA GLY A 17 -42.45 1.90 22.08
C GLY A 17 -41.81 1.33 20.82
N LEU A 18 -42.59 0.82 19.86
CA LEU A 18 -42.07 0.52 18.52
C LEU A 18 -41.84 1.85 17.78
N LEU A 19 -40.65 2.43 17.96
CA LEU A 19 -40.13 3.38 17.00
C LEU A 19 -39.74 2.61 15.74
N PHE A 20 -40.64 2.64 14.75
CA PHE A 20 -40.30 2.32 13.37
C PHE A 20 -39.26 3.32 12.88
N ASN A 21 -37.97 3.00 13.06
CA ASN A 21 -36.94 3.56 12.20
C ASN A 21 -36.98 2.78 10.90
N SER A 22 -37.71 3.32 9.92
CA SER A 22 -37.58 2.94 8.51
C SER A 22 -36.20 3.37 8.01
N ASN A 23 -35.17 2.61 8.39
CA ASN A 23 -33.91 2.69 7.68
C ASN A 23 -34.10 2.02 6.33
N LEU A 24 -34.37 2.87 5.32
CA LEU A 24 -34.13 2.55 3.92
C LEU A 24 -32.78 1.83 3.82
N PHE A 25 -32.79 0.67 3.16
CA PHE A 25 -31.61 -0.15 2.88
C PHE A 25 -30.64 0.61 1.96
N ALA A 26 -29.85 1.52 2.52
CA ALA A 26 -28.53 1.82 2.01
C ALA A 26 -27.61 0.66 2.45
N GLN A 27 -26.81 0.11 1.52
CA GLN A 27 -25.77 -0.88 1.84
C GLN A 27 -24.61 -0.25 2.65
N ASN A 28 -24.90 0.34 3.80
CA ASN A 28 -23.89 0.89 4.70
C ASN A 28 -23.29 -0.25 5.53
N LEU A 29 -21.96 -0.32 5.57
CA LEU A 29 -21.25 -1.23 6.45
C LEU A 29 -21.58 -0.85 7.91
N LYS A 30 -21.98 -1.84 8.72
CA LYS A 30 -22.21 -1.64 10.16
C LYS A 30 -20.98 -2.07 10.96
N LEU A 31 -20.80 -1.50 12.14
CA LEU A 31 -19.76 -1.91 13.07
C LEU A 31 -20.03 -3.34 13.58
N LEU A 32 -19.11 -4.25 13.35
CA LEU A 32 -19.20 -5.67 13.76
C LEU A 32 -18.35 -5.96 14.99
N LYS A 33 -17.16 -5.34 15.07
CA LYS A 33 -16.23 -5.49 16.20
C LYS A 33 -15.56 -4.15 16.50
N GLU A 34 -15.40 -3.87 17.78
CA GLU A 34 -14.55 -2.78 18.28
C GLU A 34 -13.77 -3.30 19.48
N LYS A 35 -12.47 -3.01 19.52
CA LYS A 35 -11.60 -3.35 20.65
C LYS A 35 -10.44 -2.37 20.74
N SER A 36 -10.11 -1.97 21.96
CA SER A 36 -8.95 -1.15 22.28
C SER A 36 -7.99 -1.91 23.19
N PHE A 37 -6.70 -1.66 23.03
CA PHE A 37 -5.62 -2.25 23.83
C PHE A 37 -4.65 -1.17 24.26
N ASN A 38 -4.42 -1.01 25.56
CA ASN A 38 -3.32 -0.20 26.06
C ASN A 38 -2.03 -0.95 25.82
N ILE A 39 -1.14 -0.40 24.99
CA ILE A 39 0.05 -1.11 24.55
C ILE A 39 1.21 -0.14 24.32
N GLN A 40 2.40 -0.59 24.67
CA GLN A 40 3.61 0.20 24.48
C GLN A 40 3.90 0.41 22.99
N PRO A 41 4.37 1.62 22.60
CA PRO A 41 4.93 1.90 21.28
C PRO A 41 6.00 0.87 20.85
N GLY A 42 6.18 0.65 19.55
CA GLY A 42 7.24 -0.20 18.98
C GLY A 42 6.91 -1.69 18.85
N LYS A 43 5.70 -2.09 19.25
CA LYS A 43 5.15 -3.44 19.05
C LYS A 43 4.66 -3.62 17.60
N ILE A 44 4.18 -4.82 17.27
CA ILE A 44 3.72 -5.14 15.92
C ILE A 44 2.18 -5.25 15.84
N LEU A 45 1.60 -4.74 14.76
CA LEU A 45 0.23 -5.02 14.34
C LEU A 45 0.28 -6.05 13.20
N HIS A 46 -0.25 -7.24 13.46
CA HIS A 46 -0.45 -8.28 12.47
C HIS A 46 -1.92 -8.30 12.01
N VAL A 47 -2.17 -8.06 10.73
CA VAL A 47 -3.49 -8.12 10.12
C VAL A 47 -3.50 -9.19 9.04
N ASN A 48 -4.42 -10.15 9.13
CA ASN A 48 -4.59 -11.20 8.12
C ASN A 48 -6.07 -11.35 7.75
N PHE A 49 -6.42 -10.83 6.59
CA PHE A 49 -7.80 -10.73 6.11
C PHE A 49 -7.97 -11.57 4.85
N VAL A 50 -9.10 -12.29 4.77
CA VAL A 50 -9.47 -12.98 3.53
C VAL A 50 -9.88 -11.98 2.43
N SER A 51 -10.43 -10.83 2.80
CA SER A 51 -10.87 -9.76 1.88
C SER A 51 -11.22 -8.52 2.68
N GLY A 52 -11.16 -7.35 2.05
CA GLY A 52 -11.71 -6.09 2.56
C GLY A 52 -10.65 -5.02 2.83
N ASP A 53 -11.12 -3.78 2.92
CA ASP A 53 -10.24 -2.62 2.99
C ASP A 53 -9.57 -2.54 4.36
N ILE A 54 -8.28 -2.23 4.39
CA ILE A 54 -7.51 -2.04 5.62
C ILE A 54 -7.04 -0.60 5.68
N LYS A 55 -7.50 0.15 6.68
CA LYS A 55 -7.00 1.49 6.97
C LYS A 55 -6.21 1.48 8.28
N VAL A 56 -4.92 1.76 8.22
CA VAL A 56 -4.06 1.94 9.40
C VAL A 56 -3.61 3.39 9.48
N THR A 57 -3.79 4.05 10.62
CA THR A 57 -3.37 5.43 10.83
C THR A 57 -2.68 5.57 12.17
N SER A 58 -1.53 6.24 12.22
CA SER A 58 -0.91 6.52 13.51
C SER A 58 -1.66 7.58 14.33
N TRP A 59 -1.45 7.56 15.64
CA TRP A 59 -1.93 8.59 16.56
C TRP A 59 -1.02 8.72 17.79
N ASN A 60 -1.18 9.82 18.52
CA ASN A 60 -0.40 10.11 19.71
C ASN A 60 -1.05 9.54 20.99
N GLN A 61 -1.25 8.22 21.01
CA GLN A 61 -1.79 7.49 22.16
C GLN A 61 -1.09 6.13 22.27
N ASN A 62 -0.80 5.67 23.49
CA ASN A 62 -0.30 4.32 23.77
C ASN A 62 -1.43 3.29 23.75
N GLU A 63 -2.22 3.34 22.69
CA GLU A 63 -3.40 2.49 22.49
C GLU A 63 -3.42 1.99 21.05
N VAL A 64 -3.86 0.75 20.84
CA VAL A 64 -4.31 0.28 19.54
C VAL A 64 -5.83 0.18 19.55
N ASN A 65 -6.50 0.93 18.68
CA ASN A 65 -7.95 0.87 18.49
C ASN A 65 -8.28 0.18 17.18
N VAL A 66 -9.04 -0.92 17.24
CA VAL A 66 -9.44 -1.72 16.09
C VAL A 66 -10.96 -1.62 15.93
N LYS A 67 -11.42 -1.15 14.77
CA LYS A 67 -12.83 -1.19 14.37
C LYS A 67 -12.98 -1.96 13.08
N ILE A 68 -13.88 -2.94 13.06
CA ILE A 68 -14.20 -3.74 11.87
C ILE A 68 -15.65 -3.48 11.49
N PHE A 69 -15.85 -3.02 10.27
CA PHE A 69 -17.15 -2.78 9.66
C PHE A 69 -17.42 -3.85 8.61
N GLY A 70 -18.68 -4.25 8.45
CA GLY A 70 -19.07 -5.20 7.43
C GLY A 70 -20.57 -5.16 7.12
N ASN A 71 -20.93 -5.77 6.00
CA ASN A 71 -22.34 -6.01 5.66
C ASN A 71 -22.89 -7.27 6.38
N SER A 72 -24.17 -7.57 6.19
CA SER A 72 -24.80 -8.75 6.83
C SER A 72 -24.16 -10.08 6.43
N GLN A 73 -23.55 -10.18 5.24
CA GLN A 73 -22.83 -11.39 4.83
C GLN A 73 -21.53 -11.57 5.62
N ALA A 74 -20.76 -10.48 5.78
CA ALA A 74 -19.54 -10.49 6.61
C ALA A 74 -19.84 -10.92 8.05
N GLU A 75 -20.90 -10.39 8.65
CA GLU A 75 -21.32 -10.76 10.01
C GLU A 75 -21.63 -12.26 10.16
N LYS A 76 -22.24 -12.87 9.15
CA LYS A 76 -22.70 -14.27 9.21
C LYS A 76 -21.64 -15.30 8.83
N LYS A 77 -20.63 -14.90 8.05
CA LYS A 77 -19.73 -15.84 7.35
C LYS A 77 -18.25 -15.66 7.69
N VAL A 78 -17.91 -14.57 8.36
CA VAL A 78 -16.52 -14.24 8.69
C VAL A 78 -16.32 -14.30 10.19
N LYS A 79 -15.34 -15.11 10.60
CA LYS A 79 -14.87 -15.18 11.96
C LYS A 79 -13.80 -14.11 12.18
N PHE A 80 -14.07 -13.21 13.12
CA PHE A 80 -13.14 -12.16 13.54
C PHE A 80 -12.43 -12.54 14.84
N GLU A 81 -11.09 -12.49 14.83
CA GLU A 81 -10.26 -12.69 16.01
C GLU A 81 -9.41 -11.44 16.26
N ILE A 82 -9.56 -10.81 17.42
CA ILE A 82 -8.81 -9.62 17.82
C ILE A 82 -8.19 -9.87 19.20
N SER A 83 -6.89 -10.09 19.25
CA SER A 83 -6.17 -10.46 20.47
C SER A 83 -4.85 -9.72 20.62
N GLU A 84 -4.44 -9.55 21.88
CA GLU A 84 -3.10 -9.11 22.23
C GLU A 84 -2.23 -10.34 22.48
N THR A 85 -0.97 -10.24 22.09
CA THR A 85 0.09 -11.23 22.30
C THR A 85 1.31 -10.53 22.89
N GLY A 86 2.31 -11.28 23.38
CA GLY A 86 3.55 -10.65 23.90
C GLY A 86 4.28 -9.75 22.89
N ASN A 87 4.07 -9.99 21.59
CA ASN A 87 4.72 -9.25 20.50
C ASN A 87 3.90 -8.06 20.00
N GLY A 88 2.58 -8.04 20.22
CA GLY A 88 1.70 -6.98 19.74
C GLY A 88 0.27 -7.43 19.51
N ILE A 89 -0.43 -6.78 18.58
CA ILE A 89 -1.85 -6.98 18.32
C ILE A 89 -2.04 -7.84 17.06
N VAL A 90 -2.94 -8.82 17.14
CA VAL A 90 -3.32 -9.69 16.03
C VAL A 90 -4.78 -9.44 15.69
N VAL A 91 -5.05 -9.15 14.42
CA VAL A 91 -6.40 -8.94 13.86
C VAL A 91 -6.59 -9.89 12.68
N LYS A 92 -7.49 -10.86 12.80
CA LYS A 92 -7.77 -11.86 11.75
C LYS A 92 -9.23 -11.80 11.33
N ALA A 93 -9.46 -11.89 10.03
CA ALA A 93 -10.79 -12.07 9.43
C ALA A 93 -10.74 -13.30 8.51
N LYS A 94 -11.20 -14.44 9.03
CA LYS A 94 -11.14 -15.75 8.35
C LYS A 94 -12.53 -16.24 8.00
N GLU A 95 -12.64 -17.02 6.93
CA GLU A 95 -13.90 -17.69 6.59
C GLU A 95 -14.10 -18.94 7.43
N GLU A 96 -15.35 -19.23 7.78
CA GLU A 96 -15.67 -20.43 8.58
C GLU A 96 -15.64 -21.73 7.78
N ASN A 97 -15.72 -21.71 6.43
CA ASN A 97 -15.76 -22.92 5.60
C ASN A 97 -15.05 -22.79 4.24
N SER A 98 -13.94 -23.51 4.07
CA SER A 98 -13.06 -23.45 2.89
C SER A 98 -13.62 -24.07 1.59
N PHE A 99 -14.74 -24.80 1.64
CA PHE A 99 -15.21 -25.64 0.51
C PHE A 99 -16.24 -24.96 -0.42
N PHE A 100 -16.80 -23.81 -0.05
CA PHE A 100 -17.89 -23.15 -0.78
C PHE A 100 -17.46 -21.96 -1.67
N ILE A 101 -16.15 -21.80 -1.86
CA ILE A 101 -15.53 -20.49 -2.03
C ILE A 101 -15.54 -19.93 -3.47
N PHE A 102 -15.53 -20.74 -4.53
CA PHE A 102 -15.35 -20.20 -5.89
C PHE A 102 -16.53 -19.37 -6.42
N ASN A 103 -17.73 -19.45 -5.82
CA ASN A 103 -18.95 -18.77 -6.30
C ASN A 103 -19.49 -17.65 -5.38
N PHE A 104 -18.81 -17.29 -4.27
CA PHE A 104 -19.46 -16.49 -3.20
C PHE A 104 -18.81 -15.14 -2.83
N PHE A 105 -17.56 -14.87 -3.23
CA PHE A 105 -16.82 -13.67 -2.80
C PHE A 105 -17.42 -12.33 -3.24
N ASN A 106 -18.28 -12.30 -4.27
CA ASN A 106 -18.85 -11.04 -4.78
C ASN A 106 -19.78 -10.31 -3.79
N SER A 107 -20.15 -10.92 -2.66
CA SER A 107 -21.15 -10.34 -1.74
C SER A 107 -20.62 -9.93 -0.37
N ILE A 108 -19.38 -10.26 0.00
CA ILE A 108 -18.81 -9.88 1.31
C ILE A 108 -18.10 -8.53 1.15
N LYS A 109 -18.53 -7.54 1.93
CA LYS A 109 -17.86 -6.23 2.02
C LYS A 109 -17.48 -6.00 3.46
N MET A 110 -16.20 -5.73 3.71
CA MET A 110 -15.69 -5.41 5.04
C MET A 110 -14.58 -4.37 4.97
N LYS A 111 -14.39 -3.67 6.09
CA LYS A 111 -13.36 -2.65 6.26
C LYS A 111 -12.84 -2.64 7.68
N ALA A 112 -11.53 -2.69 7.86
CA ALA A 112 -10.88 -2.41 9.12
C ALA A 112 -10.39 -0.96 9.17
N VAL A 113 -10.66 -0.28 10.30
CA VAL A 113 -10.05 1.00 10.64
C VAL A 113 -9.28 0.79 11.93
N ILE A 114 -7.97 0.89 11.85
CA ILE A 114 -7.05 0.60 12.94
C ILE A 114 -6.20 1.84 13.22
N LYS A 115 -6.15 2.25 14.49
CA LYS A 115 -5.23 3.28 14.96
C LYS A 115 -4.14 2.66 15.82
N VAL A 116 -2.91 3.08 15.61
CA VAL A 116 -1.72 2.54 16.31
C VAL A 116 -0.77 3.67 16.72
N PRO A 117 0.09 3.49 17.74
CA PRO A 117 1.22 4.40 17.97
C PRO A 117 2.11 4.47 16.71
N ASP A 118 2.75 5.62 16.47
CA ASP A 118 3.45 5.90 15.21
C ASP A 118 4.62 4.95 14.91
N ASN A 119 5.40 4.56 15.90
CA ASN A 119 6.55 3.65 15.75
C ASN A 119 6.17 2.15 15.69
N PHE A 120 4.89 1.82 15.54
CA PHE A 120 4.46 0.43 15.38
C PHE A 120 5.03 -0.20 14.11
N LYS A 121 5.34 -1.49 14.22
CA LYS A 121 5.60 -2.33 13.05
C LYS A 121 4.29 -2.83 12.49
N LEU A 122 4.19 -2.91 11.17
CA LEU A 122 3.01 -3.44 10.48
C LEU A 122 3.38 -4.70 9.71
N ASP A 123 2.49 -5.68 9.79
CA ASP A 123 2.47 -6.88 8.95
C ASP A 123 1.03 -7.05 8.48
N LEU A 124 0.76 -6.59 7.25
CA LEU A 124 -0.59 -6.51 6.70
C LEU A 124 -0.72 -7.44 5.50
N ILE A 125 -1.59 -8.44 5.61
CA ILE A 125 -1.86 -9.41 4.55
C ILE A 125 -3.36 -9.39 4.27
N SER A 126 -3.73 -9.23 3.00
CA SER A 126 -5.10 -9.42 2.53
C SER A 126 -5.17 -10.13 1.19
N SER A 127 -6.13 -11.04 0.98
CA SER A 127 -6.31 -11.62 -0.36
C SER A 127 -7.04 -10.66 -1.34
N GLY A 128 -7.47 -9.47 -0.88
CA GLY A 128 -8.07 -8.42 -1.70
C GLY A 128 -8.54 -7.20 -0.90
N GLY A 129 -9.00 -6.15 -1.60
CA GLY A 129 -9.38 -4.87 -0.98
C GLY A 129 -8.20 -3.94 -0.72
N ASP A 130 -8.51 -2.65 -0.62
CA ASP A 130 -7.49 -1.59 -0.65
C ASP A 130 -6.83 -1.38 0.71
N MET A 131 -5.54 -1.05 0.72
CA MET A 131 -4.81 -0.74 1.93
C MET A 131 -4.41 0.73 1.98
N ASN A 132 -4.84 1.45 3.02
CA ASN A 132 -4.48 2.84 3.26
C ASN A 132 -3.69 2.97 4.57
N ILE A 133 -2.41 3.33 4.46
CA ILE A 133 -1.49 3.46 5.59
C ILE A 133 -1.03 4.92 5.71
N LYS A 134 -1.12 5.48 6.92
CA LYS A 134 -0.72 6.87 7.17
C LYS A 134 0.05 7.04 8.49
N GLY A 135 1.15 7.79 8.46
CA GLY A 135 1.78 8.29 9.69
C GLY A 135 2.72 7.32 10.42
N ILE A 136 3.14 6.23 9.79
CA ILE A 136 3.90 5.16 10.46
C ILE A 136 5.40 5.45 10.40
N ASN A 137 6.11 5.20 11.49
CA ASN A 137 7.54 5.45 11.65
C ASN A 137 8.32 4.17 12.01
N GLY A 138 7.63 3.03 12.17
CA GLY A 138 8.25 1.71 12.40
C GLY A 138 8.75 1.01 11.14
N LYS A 139 8.53 -0.30 11.02
CA LYS A 139 8.75 -1.06 9.76
C LYS A 139 7.42 -1.61 9.28
N ALA A 140 7.23 -1.76 7.98
CA ALA A 140 5.97 -2.26 7.46
C ALA A 140 6.18 -3.24 6.30
N ASP A 141 5.62 -4.44 6.44
CA ASP A 141 5.44 -5.41 5.35
C ASP A 141 3.95 -5.45 4.99
N ILE A 142 3.65 -5.26 3.71
CA ILE A 142 2.29 -5.07 3.20
C ILE A 142 2.12 -5.94 1.96
N GLU A 143 1.14 -6.83 1.97
CA GLU A 143 0.85 -7.75 0.88
C GLU A 143 -0.65 -7.80 0.58
N THR A 144 -1.03 -7.60 -0.68
CA THR A 144 -2.38 -7.88 -1.18
C THR A 144 -2.38 -8.59 -2.52
N SER A 145 -3.34 -9.46 -2.80
CA SER A 145 -3.39 -10.11 -4.12
C SER A 145 -3.81 -9.15 -5.23
N GLY A 146 -4.61 -8.12 -4.96
CA GLY A 146 -5.12 -7.26 -6.04
C GLY A 146 -5.74 -5.93 -5.65
N GLY A 147 -5.73 -5.56 -4.37
CA GLY A 147 -6.18 -4.21 -3.98
C GLY A 147 -5.10 -3.16 -4.18
N ASP A 148 -5.53 -1.90 -4.23
CA ASP A 148 -4.62 -0.76 -4.34
C ASP A 148 -3.99 -0.45 -2.97
N ILE A 149 -2.76 0.05 -2.99
CA ILE A 149 -2.02 0.37 -1.77
C ILE A 149 -1.66 1.85 -1.78
N SER A 150 -2.14 2.59 -0.79
CA SER A 150 -1.84 4.01 -0.59
C SER A 150 -1.13 4.24 0.73
N ILE A 151 0.07 4.82 0.65
CA ILE A 151 0.93 5.11 1.81
C ILE A 151 1.22 6.62 1.83
N SER A 152 1.07 7.27 2.98
CA SER A 152 1.35 8.71 3.09
C SER A 152 1.94 9.15 4.42
N ASN A 153 2.75 10.20 4.37
CA ASN A 153 3.28 10.93 5.54
C ASN A 153 3.94 9.99 6.55
N SER A 154 4.93 9.23 6.11
CA SER A 154 5.50 8.12 6.87
C SER A 154 7.03 8.17 6.83
N ALA A 155 7.69 7.62 7.86
CA ALA A 155 9.14 7.45 7.91
C ALA A 155 9.57 5.98 8.05
N ALA A 156 8.63 5.04 7.84
CA ALA A 156 8.88 3.62 7.99
C ALA A 156 9.67 3.01 6.81
N ASP A 157 10.50 1.99 7.05
CA ASP A 157 10.96 1.15 5.95
C ASP A 157 9.80 0.26 5.46
N TYR A 158 9.44 0.39 4.18
CA TYR A 158 8.33 -0.35 3.55
C TYR A 158 8.80 -1.47 2.62
N SER A 159 8.22 -2.65 2.82
CA SER A 159 8.15 -3.76 1.85
C SER A 159 6.70 -3.89 1.41
N VAL A 160 6.43 -3.72 0.11
CA VAL A 160 5.08 -3.66 -0.45
C VAL A 160 4.97 -4.61 -1.63
N ARG A 161 3.99 -5.51 -1.60
CA ARG A 161 3.71 -6.47 -2.66
C ARG A 161 2.24 -6.45 -3.05
N THR A 162 1.97 -6.40 -4.34
CA THR A 162 0.64 -6.70 -4.89
C THR A 162 0.74 -7.47 -6.21
N SER A 163 -0.30 -8.17 -6.65
CA SER A 163 -0.24 -8.80 -7.98
C SER A 163 -0.76 -7.84 -9.06
N GLY A 164 -1.91 -7.22 -8.84
CA GLY A 164 -2.57 -6.37 -9.85
C GLY A 164 -2.87 -4.93 -9.44
N GLY A 165 -2.84 -4.61 -8.15
CA GLY A 165 -3.22 -3.27 -7.67
C GLY A 165 -2.14 -2.22 -7.91
N ASP A 166 -2.57 -0.96 -7.94
CA ASP A 166 -1.69 0.19 -8.04
C ASP A 166 -1.08 0.51 -6.66
N VAL A 167 0.16 1.02 -6.68
CA VAL A 167 0.87 1.41 -5.47
C VAL A 167 1.19 2.90 -5.52
N GLN A 168 0.72 3.64 -4.51
CA GLN A 168 0.95 5.07 -4.38
C GLN A 168 1.61 5.40 -3.04
N ILE A 169 2.78 6.04 -3.07
CA ILE A 169 3.51 6.44 -1.86
C ILE A 169 3.85 7.93 -1.93
N PHE A 170 3.41 8.69 -0.93
CA PHE A 170 3.55 10.15 -0.89
C PHE A 170 4.20 10.65 0.41
N ASN A 171 5.08 11.64 0.30
CA ASN A 171 5.69 12.35 1.43
C ASN A 171 6.33 11.37 2.42
N HIS A 172 7.41 10.72 1.98
CA HIS A 172 8.02 9.62 2.71
C HIS A 172 9.50 9.89 3.01
N ASN A 173 9.93 9.57 4.23
CA ASN A 173 11.33 9.68 4.66
C ASN A 173 11.82 8.35 5.21
N GLY A 174 12.19 7.43 4.33
CA GLY A 174 12.49 6.04 4.65
C GLY A 174 12.74 5.23 3.38
N ASN A 175 13.12 3.97 3.53
CA ASN A 175 13.39 3.11 2.38
C ASN A 175 12.11 2.43 1.88
N ILE A 176 11.96 2.37 0.56
CA ILE A 176 10.80 1.79 -0.11
C ILE A 176 11.26 0.62 -0.96
N ASN A 177 10.60 -0.53 -0.84
CA ASN A 177 10.71 -1.65 -1.75
C ASN A 177 9.31 -2.07 -2.20
N VAL A 178 8.98 -1.86 -3.48
CA VAL A 178 7.67 -2.16 -4.08
C VAL A 178 7.83 -3.18 -5.20
N SER A 179 6.96 -4.18 -5.20
CA SER A 179 6.82 -5.14 -6.29
C SER A 179 5.36 -5.31 -6.65
N THR A 180 5.03 -5.16 -7.94
CA THR A 180 3.73 -5.54 -8.49
C THR A 180 3.88 -6.34 -9.79
N SER A 181 2.84 -7.03 -10.25
CA SER A 181 2.89 -7.71 -11.57
C SER A 181 2.28 -6.82 -12.65
N GLY A 182 1.09 -6.27 -12.43
CA GLY A 182 0.37 -5.49 -13.43
C GLY A 182 0.19 -4.00 -13.11
N GLY A 183 0.16 -3.62 -11.83
CA GLY A 183 -0.23 -2.28 -11.42
C GLY A 183 0.83 -1.22 -11.66
N ASP A 184 0.37 0.03 -11.70
CA ASP A 184 1.21 1.22 -11.78
C ASP A 184 1.79 1.55 -10.41
N VAL A 185 3.01 2.09 -10.41
CA VAL A 185 3.68 2.51 -9.17
C VAL A 185 4.00 3.99 -9.23
N THR A 186 3.38 4.76 -8.34
CA THR A 186 3.66 6.18 -8.15
C THR A 186 4.34 6.43 -6.82
N VAL A 187 5.53 7.01 -6.84
CA VAL A 187 6.28 7.44 -5.65
C VAL A 187 6.60 8.92 -5.76
N LYS A 188 6.16 9.74 -4.79
CA LYS A 188 6.32 11.19 -4.85
C LYS A 188 6.75 11.82 -3.53
N ASN A 189 7.69 12.77 -3.63
CA ASN A 189 8.27 13.48 -2.49
C ASN A 189 8.92 12.50 -1.50
N ILE A 190 9.94 11.80 -1.97
CA ILE A 190 10.61 10.73 -1.20
C ILE A 190 12.01 11.20 -0.81
N THR A 191 12.41 10.93 0.43
CA THR A 191 13.81 10.97 0.86
C THR A 191 14.20 9.59 1.37
N GLY A 192 15.25 8.99 0.80
CA GLY A 192 15.64 7.61 1.10
C GLY A 192 15.87 6.78 -0.16
N PHE A 193 16.13 5.48 0.03
CA PHE A 193 16.29 4.54 -1.08
C PHE A 193 14.93 4.07 -1.61
N VAL A 194 14.79 3.99 -2.92
CA VAL A 194 13.58 3.52 -3.59
C VAL A 194 13.92 2.36 -4.51
N LYS A 195 13.28 1.21 -4.30
CA LYS A 195 13.30 0.07 -5.22
C LYS A 195 11.89 -0.21 -5.69
N VAL A 196 11.68 -0.21 -6.99
CA VAL A 196 10.37 -0.46 -7.62
C VAL A 196 10.52 -1.45 -8.75
N PHE A 197 9.66 -2.46 -8.73
CA PHE A 197 9.50 -3.43 -9.80
C PHE A 197 8.02 -3.57 -10.18
N THR A 198 7.71 -3.58 -11.47
CA THR A 198 6.43 -4.03 -12.02
C THR A 198 6.68 -4.88 -13.27
N SER A 199 5.78 -5.77 -13.68
CA SER A 199 5.97 -6.49 -14.95
C SER A 199 5.39 -5.68 -16.11
N GLY A 200 4.17 -5.16 -15.97
CA GLY A 200 3.47 -4.44 -17.04
C GLY A 200 3.24 -2.94 -16.80
N GLY A 201 3.25 -2.50 -15.54
CA GLY A 201 2.81 -1.15 -15.17
C GLY A 201 3.83 -0.06 -15.45
N TYR A 202 3.33 1.17 -15.42
CA TYR A 202 4.09 2.41 -15.46
C TYR A 202 4.72 2.71 -14.10
N ILE A 203 5.98 3.18 -14.11
CA ILE A 203 6.67 3.66 -12.91
C ILE A 203 6.81 5.17 -12.99
N ASN A 204 6.23 5.87 -12.01
CA ASN A 204 6.24 7.33 -11.90
C ASN A 204 6.90 7.79 -10.59
N GLY A 205 8.18 8.14 -10.66
CA GLY A 205 8.93 8.70 -9.53
C GLY A 205 9.06 10.22 -9.64
N LYS A 206 8.53 10.98 -8.69
CA LYS A 206 8.65 12.46 -8.67
C LYS A 206 9.28 12.97 -7.39
N ASN A 207 10.20 13.93 -7.50
CA ASN A 207 10.89 14.54 -6.36
C ASN A 207 11.55 13.50 -5.42
N ILE A 208 12.35 12.59 -5.98
CA ILE A 208 13.07 11.57 -5.23
C ILE A 208 14.44 12.11 -4.81
N ASN A 209 14.72 12.15 -3.51
CA ASN A 209 16.00 12.55 -2.93
C ASN A 209 16.73 11.33 -2.37
N GLY A 210 17.63 10.76 -3.16
CA GLY A 210 18.31 9.52 -2.81
C GLY A 210 18.33 8.53 -3.97
N ASN A 211 18.86 7.34 -3.69
CA ASN A 211 19.09 6.32 -4.69
C ASN A 211 17.77 5.69 -5.15
N ILE A 212 17.67 5.35 -6.44
CA ILE A 212 16.50 4.68 -7.00
C ILE A 212 16.90 3.54 -7.95
N THR A 213 16.23 2.40 -7.80
CA THR A 213 16.23 1.28 -8.74
C THR A 213 14.80 1.06 -9.23
N ALA A 214 14.54 1.31 -10.51
CA ALA A 214 13.25 1.14 -11.14
C ALA A 214 13.34 0.13 -12.29
N SER A 215 12.44 -0.85 -12.34
CA SER A 215 12.42 -1.82 -13.43
C SER A 215 11.01 -2.21 -13.82
N THR A 216 10.75 -2.25 -15.12
CA THR A 216 9.51 -2.81 -15.68
C THR A 216 9.80 -3.66 -16.92
N SER A 217 8.91 -4.58 -17.31
CA SER A 217 9.10 -5.32 -18.57
C SER A 217 8.41 -4.60 -19.72
N GLY A 218 7.14 -4.21 -19.55
CA GLY A 218 6.35 -3.60 -20.63
C GLY A 218 6.07 -2.10 -20.48
N GLY A 219 6.21 -1.54 -19.27
CA GLY A 219 5.78 -0.17 -18.99
C GLY A 219 6.83 0.90 -19.26
N ASN A 220 6.38 2.15 -19.24
CA ASN A 220 7.27 3.31 -19.26
C ASN A 220 7.82 3.60 -17.85
N ILE A 221 8.96 4.28 -17.79
CA ILE A 221 9.54 4.77 -16.55
C ILE A 221 9.72 6.28 -16.67
N TYR A 222 9.15 7.03 -15.74
CA TYR A 222 9.39 8.46 -15.59
C TYR A 222 9.94 8.76 -14.20
N LEU A 223 11.09 9.41 -14.14
CA LEU A 223 11.78 9.71 -12.89
C LEU A 223 12.21 11.18 -12.82
N GLN A 224 11.98 11.82 -11.67
CA GLN A 224 12.60 13.08 -11.26
C GLN A 224 13.42 12.83 -9.99
N VAL A 225 14.74 12.82 -10.12
CA VAL A 225 15.67 12.38 -9.08
C VAL A 225 16.68 13.45 -8.75
N LYS A 226 17.02 13.56 -7.47
CA LYS A 226 18.12 14.40 -6.97
C LYS A 226 19.05 13.64 -6.03
N ASN A 227 20.34 13.99 -6.11
CA ASN A 227 21.39 13.59 -5.16
C ASN A 227 21.50 12.07 -4.91
N GLY A 228 21.34 11.25 -5.94
CA GLY A 228 21.20 9.80 -5.80
C GLY A 228 21.73 9.03 -7.01
N GLU A 229 22.10 7.78 -6.77
CA GLU A 229 22.36 6.85 -7.86
C GLU A 229 21.04 6.41 -8.51
N VAL A 230 20.98 6.39 -9.84
CA VAL A 230 19.81 5.94 -10.61
C VAL A 230 20.14 4.68 -11.39
N SER A 231 19.32 3.65 -11.21
CA SER A 231 19.27 2.48 -12.09
C SER A 231 17.84 2.32 -12.61
N ALA A 232 17.62 2.47 -13.92
CA ALA A 232 16.30 2.34 -14.53
C ALA A 232 16.34 1.42 -15.75
N ASN A 233 15.48 0.40 -15.79
CA ASN A 233 15.49 -0.58 -16.88
C ASN A 233 14.07 -0.92 -17.36
N SER A 234 13.86 -0.94 -18.68
CA SER A 234 12.62 -1.42 -19.29
C SER A 234 12.93 -2.41 -20.41
N SER A 235 12.08 -3.42 -20.66
CA SER A 235 12.28 -4.25 -21.87
C SER A 235 11.62 -3.60 -23.09
N GLY A 236 10.41 -3.05 -22.95
CA GLY A 236 9.64 -2.53 -24.09
C GLY A 236 9.24 -1.06 -24.01
N GLY A 237 9.37 -0.39 -22.86
CA GLY A 237 8.88 0.98 -22.68
C GLY A 237 9.96 2.04 -22.70
N ASP A 238 9.50 3.29 -22.80
CA ASP A 238 10.33 4.48 -22.78
C ASP A 238 10.80 4.80 -21.36
N ILE A 239 11.99 5.38 -21.26
CA ILE A 239 12.54 5.85 -19.99
C ILE A 239 12.86 7.34 -20.09
N SER A 240 12.19 8.13 -19.27
CA SER A 240 12.45 9.57 -19.12
C SER A 240 13.00 9.86 -17.74
N LEU A 241 14.22 10.39 -17.66
CA LEU A 241 14.84 10.83 -16.41
C LEU A 241 15.12 12.33 -16.47
N TYR A 242 14.57 13.06 -15.50
CA TYR A 242 15.01 14.41 -15.15
C TYR A 242 15.87 14.33 -13.88
N TYR A 243 17.18 14.53 -14.01
CA TYR A 243 18.14 14.47 -12.91
C TYR A 243 18.61 15.87 -12.51
N PHE A 244 18.83 16.09 -11.21
CA PHE A 244 19.43 17.33 -10.72
C PHE A 244 20.24 17.14 -9.43
N GLY A 245 21.06 18.14 -9.07
CA GLY A 245 21.92 18.08 -7.90
C GLY A 245 23.21 17.28 -8.13
N ILE A 246 23.70 16.61 -7.08
CA ILE A 246 25.00 15.92 -7.11
C ILE A 246 24.86 14.62 -7.89
N ASN A 247 25.55 14.47 -9.03
CA ASN A 247 25.62 13.22 -9.78
C ASN A 247 26.32 12.12 -8.95
N LYS A 248 25.64 10.98 -8.73
CA LYS A 248 26.18 9.81 -8.03
C LYS A 248 26.20 8.54 -8.88
N GLY A 249 25.88 8.65 -10.17
CA GLY A 249 25.78 7.52 -11.09
C GLY A 249 24.39 7.42 -11.69
N ILE A 250 24.33 7.25 -13.01
CA ILE A 250 23.09 7.09 -13.78
C ILE A 250 23.30 5.95 -14.75
N GLY A 251 22.59 4.84 -14.54
CA GLY A 251 22.51 3.71 -15.44
C GLY A 251 21.07 3.54 -15.92
N ILE A 252 20.84 3.72 -17.22
CA ILE A 252 19.51 3.57 -17.82
C ILE A 252 19.63 2.67 -19.05
N SER A 253 18.71 1.72 -19.20
CA SER A 253 18.65 0.88 -20.40
C SER A 253 17.22 0.51 -20.77
N THR A 254 16.94 0.45 -22.07
CA THR A 254 15.73 -0.16 -22.60
C THR A 254 16.05 -0.94 -23.87
N SER A 255 15.27 -1.98 -24.17
CA SER A 255 15.50 -2.79 -25.38
C SER A 255 14.64 -2.34 -26.56
N GLY A 256 13.44 -1.81 -26.30
CA GLY A 256 12.47 -1.45 -27.35
C GLY A 256 11.93 -0.02 -27.31
N GLY A 257 12.24 0.76 -26.27
CA GLY A 257 11.77 2.14 -26.13
C GLY A 257 12.87 3.19 -26.32
N ASP A 258 12.48 4.45 -26.18
CA ASP A 258 13.40 5.59 -26.20
C ASP A 258 13.91 5.94 -24.80
N ILE A 259 15.13 6.51 -24.72
CA ILE A 259 15.67 7.07 -23.48
C ILE A 259 15.78 8.58 -23.64
N ASN A 260 15.05 9.31 -22.81
CA ASN A 260 15.15 10.76 -22.69
C ASN A 260 15.83 11.10 -21.35
N LEU A 261 17.04 11.67 -21.43
CA LEU A 261 17.82 12.03 -20.25
C LEU A 261 18.03 13.55 -20.22
N GLU A 262 17.45 14.20 -19.21
CA GLU A 262 17.65 15.61 -18.91
C GLU A 262 18.50 15.76 -17.65
N VAL A 263 19.63 16.46 -17.77
CA VAL A 263 20.59 16.69 -16.67
C VAL A 263 21.02 18.16 -16.65
N PRO A 264 21.59 18.68 -15.54
CA PRO A 264 22.08 20.05 -15.50
C PRO A 264 23.26 20.27 -16.47
N GLN A 265 23.34 21.44 -17.11
CA GLN A 265 24.42 21.78 -18.06
C GLN A 265 25.83 21.63 -17.46
N ASN A 266 25.96 21.87 -16.16
CA ASN A 266 27.21 21.80 -15.43
C ASN A 266 27.46 20.45 -14.74
N ILE A 267 26.74 19.39 -15.15
CA ILE A 267 26.95 18.06 -14.61
C ILE A 267 28.39 17.58 -14.89
N LYS A 268 29.00 16.97 -13.88
CA LYS A 268 30.29 16.28 -14.02
C LYS A 268 30.01 14.80 -14.29
N ALA A 269 30.38 14.31 -15.46
CA ALA A 269 30.16 12.93 -15.87
C ALA A 269 31.12 12.50 -16.98
N ASP A 270 31.55 11.24 -16.91
CA ASP A 270 31.99 10.48 -18.08
C ASP A 270 30.77 9.82 -18.71
N VAL A 271 30.65 9.89 -20.03
CA VAL A 271 29.42 9.51 -20.73
C VAL A 271 29.70 8.37 -21.71
N LEU A 272 29.00 7.26 -21.53
CA LEU A 272 29.01 6.11 -22.43
C LEU A 272 27.59 5.88 -22.98
N LEU A 273 27.42 6.07 -24.29
CA LEU A 273 26.14 5.88 -24.96
C LEU A 273 26.26 4.74 -25.96
N LYS A 274 25.28 3.84 -25.94
CA LYS A 274 25.22 2.67 -26.82
C LYS A 274 23.79 2.51 -27.32
N SER A 275 23.66 2.27 -28.62
CA SER A 275 22.40 1.88 -29.26
C SER A 275 22.69 0.71 -30.19
N SER A 276 21.85 -0.32 -30.16
CA SER A 276 21.88 -1.44 -31.10
C SER A 276 21.28 -1.05 -32.44
N SER A 277 20.18 -0.28 -32.41
CA SER A 277 19.49 0.27 -33.56
C SER A 277 18.84 1.59 -33.16
N GLY A 278 19.20 2.69 -33.81
CA GLY A 278 18.67 4.02 -33.49
C GLY A 278 19.75 5.10 -33.56
N ASN A 279 19.32 6.34 -33.36
CA ASN A 279 20.20 7.49 -33.33
C ASN A 279 20.48 7.89 -31.88
N ILE A 280 21.73 8.24 -31.60
CA ILE A 280 22.10 8.91 -30.35
C ILE A 280 22.15 10.40 -30.68
N ILE A 281 21.29 11.19 -30.05
CA ILE A 281 21.30 12.65 -30.12
C ILE A 281 21.74 13.15 -28.76
N ASP A 282 22.79 13.96 -28.75
CA ASP A 282 23.40 14.47 -27.54
C ASP A 282 23.81 15.93 -27.71
N ASN A 283 23.60 16.72 -26.65
CA ASN A 283 23.95 18.14 -26.56
C ASN A 283 24.90 18.41 -25.36
N PHE A 284 25.62 17.41 -24.84
CA PHE A 284 26.64 17.62 -23.80
C PHE A 284 27.75 18.55 -24.31
N SER A 285 27.97 19.66 -23.59
CA SER A 285 28.91 20.72 -23.98
C SER A 285 30.32 20.59 -23.37
N ASN A 286 30.56 19.56 -22.55
CA ASN A 286 31.81 19.42 -21.79
C ASN A 286 32.81 18.47 -22.47
N GLU A 287 34.10 18.62 -22.12
CA GLU A 287 35.24 17.77 -22.50
C GLU A 287 35.16 16.33 -21.91
N SER A 288 33.96 15.77 -21.83
CA SER A 288 33.74 14.37 -21.46
C SER A 288 34.25 13.47 -22.59
N VAL A 289 34.91 12.37 -22.24
CA VAL A 289 35.28 11.34 -23.22
C VAL A 289 33.99 10.67 -23.70
N LEU A 290 33.39 11.23 -24.75
CA LEU A 290 32.24 10.66 -25.42
C LEU A 290 32.68 9.44 -26.22
N THR A 291 32.47 8.25 -25.66
CA THR A 291 32.66 7.01 -26.41
C THR A 291 31.31 6.57 -26.95
N ILE A 292 31.05 6.87 -28.22
CA ILE A 292 29.93 6.28 -28.96
C ILE A 292 30.45 5.00 -29.61
N THR A 293 29.97 3.84 -29.14
CA THR A 293 30.29 2.56 -29.78
C THR A 293 29.04 2.06 -30.51
N PRO A 294 29.00 2.13 -31.87
CA PRO A 294 27.99 1.40 -32.61
C PRO A 294 28.23 -0.10 -32.42
N PHE A 295 27.18 -0.85 -32.06
CA PHE A 295 27.27 -2.30 -31.99
C PHE A 295 27.48 -2.84 -33.41
N LYS A 296 28.67 -3.40 -33.68
CA LYS A 296 28.91 -4.22 -34.88
C LYS A 296 28.70 -5.67 -34.47
N ASN A 297 27.77 -6.34 -35.15
CA ASN A 297 27.56 -7.80 -35.04
C ASN A 297 28.87 -8.56 -35.35
#